data_AF-K1ZS09-F1
#
_entry.id   AF-K1ZS09-F1
#
_cell.length_a   1.000
_cell.length_b   1.000
_cell.length_c   1.000
_cell.angle_alpha   90.00
_cell.angle_beta   90.00
_cell.angle_gamma   90.00
#
_symmetry.space_group_name_H-M   'P 1'
#
loop_
_entity.id
_entity.type
_entity.pdbx_description
1 polymer ?
#
loop_
_entity_poly.entity_id
_entity_poly.type
_entity_poly.pdbx_seq_one_letter_code
_entity_poly.pdbx_strand_id
1 'polypeptide(L)'
;MDTNPKLLTEVILAAAQHRGTSFVEILQNCVIFNDKCHHAITSKETRADNQLLLQHGKPMLFGANNNKGIILRGTELIVGTLGERGITEKDILIHDAHAESPNLAFMLSQLNLPHAPVPLGIIRQISAPTYEDSVCEQIARVKASKGVGDFDKLLHSGDTWEVG
;
A
#
# COMPACT_ATOMS: atom_id res chain seq x y z
N MET A 1 4.69 0.50 -12.59
CA MET A 1 5.16 1.18 -13.81
C MET A 1 4.60 0.47 -15.02
N ASP A 2 4.16 1.23 -16.00
CA ASP A 2 3.61 0.77 -17.28
C ASP A 2 4.59 -0.08 -18.11
N THR A 3 5.86 0.29 -18.09
CA THR A 3 6.96 -0.37 -18.80
C THR A 3 7.45 -1.67 -18.13
N ASN A 4 6.87 -2.07 -16.98
CA ASN A 4 7.15 -3.34 -16.32
C ASN A 4 5.84 -4.15 -16.15
N PRO A 5 5.41 -4.89 -17.20
CA PRO A 5 4.14 -5.61 -17.19
C PRO A 5 4.04 -6.67 -16.08
N LYS A 6 5.16 -7.33 -15.75
CA LYS A 6 5.19 -8.35 -14.70
C LYS A 6 4.85 -7.76 -13.33
N LEU A 7 5.55 -6.70 -12.92
CA LEU A 7 5.30 -6.03 -11.65
C LEU A 7 3.89 -5.42 -11.62
N LEU A 8 3.46 -4.81 -12.73
CA LEU A 8 2.12 -4.23 -12.83
C LEU A 8 1.03 -5.29 -12.63
N THR A 9 1.19 -6.46 -13.26
CA THR A 9 0.23 -7.57 -13.12
C THR A 9 0.15 -8.07 -11.69
N GLU A 10 1.31 -8.23 -11.03
CA GLU A 10 1.38 -8.64 -9.61
C GLU A 10 0.65 -7.65 -8.70
N VAL A 11 0.91 -6.35 -8.84
CA VAL A 11 0.29 -5.31 -8.02
C VAL A 11 -1.22 -5.21 -8.27
N ILE A 12 -1.67 -5.25 -9.53
CA ILE A 12 -3.10 -5.18 -9.85
C ILE A 12 -3.84 -6.40 -9.32
N LEU A 13 -3.25 -7.61 -9.44
CA LEU A 13 -3.86 -8.82 -8.91
C LEU A 13 -4.00 -8.76 -7.38
N ALA A 14 -2.95 -8.33 -6.68
CA ALA A 14 -3.01 -8.15 -5.23
C ALA A 14 -4.06 -7.11 -4.82
N ALA A 15 -4.12 -5.98 -5.54
CA ALA A 15 -5.12 -4.94 -5.29
C ALA A 15 -6.55 -5.43 -5.52
N ALA A 16 -6.78 -6.27 -6.53
CA ALA A 16 -8.10 -6.86 -6.82
C ALA A 16 -8.52 -7.93 -5.79
N GLN A 17 -7.56 -8.67 -5.22
CA GLN A 17 -7.81 -9.68 -4.19
C GLN A 17 -7.94 -9.08 -2.78
N HIS A 18 -7.53 -7.83 -2.60
CA HIS A 18 -7.56 -7.17 -1.31
C HIS A 18 -9.00 -6.92 -0.84
N ARG A 19 -9.34 -7.43 0.34
CA ARG A 19 -10.63 -7.18 1.00
C ARG A 19 -10.58 -5.84 1.73
N GLY A 20 -10.91 -4.77 1.02
CA GLY A 20 -10.87 -3.40 1.54
C GLY A 20 -10.69 -2.41 0.41
N THR A 21 -10.12 -1.25 0.72
CA THR A 21 -9.79 -0.22 -0.27
C THR A 21 -8.36 -0.40 -0.76
N SER A 22 -8.20 -0.51 -2.08
CA SER A 22 -6.90 -0.55 -2.75
C SER A 22 -6.64 0.75 -3.50
N PHE A 23 -5.41 1.27 -3.39
CA PHE A 23 -4.91 2.38 -4.18
C PHE A 23 -3.66 1.95 -4.93
N VAL A 24 -3.65 2.15 -6.26
CA VAL A 24 -2.52 1.80 -7.12
C VAL A 24 -2.13 3.02 -7.94
N GLU A 25 -0.94 3.54 -7.70
CA GLU A 25 -0.33 4.57 -8.53
C GLU A 25 0.47 3.92 -9.68
N ILE A 26 0.12 4.27 -10.91
CA ILE A 26 0.82 3.79 -12.10
C ILE A 26 1.55 4.97 -12.74
N LEU A 27 2.87 4.99 -12.60
CA LEU A 27 3.72 5.89 -13.39
C LEU A 27 3.62 5.48 -14.86
N GLN A 28 2.96 6.32 -15.66
CA GLN A 28 2.61 6.08 -17.05
C GLN A 28 3.16 7.22 -17.90
N ASN A 29 3.94 6.89 -18.93
CA ASN A 29 4.43 7.89 -19.88
C ASN A 29 3.32 8.22 -20.91
N CYS A 30 3.15 9.51 -21.21
CA CYS A 30 2.32 9.96 -22.32
C CYS A 30 3.22 10.50 -23.43
N VAL A 31 3.45 9.70 -24.47
CA VAL A 31 4.41 10.02 -25.56
C VAL A 31 4.04 11.32 -26.30
N ILE A 32 2.76 11.68 -26.36
CA ILE A 32 2.29 12.86 -27.10
C ILE A 32 2.48 14.14 -26.27
N PHE A 33 2.08 14.13 -25.00
CA PHE A 33 1.94 15.35 -24.20
C PHE A 33 3.00 15.52 -23.12
N ASN A 34 3.64 14.44 -22.68
CA ASN A 34 4.58 14.48 -21.57
C ASN A 34 5.63 13.36 -21.71
N ASP A 35 6.31 13.35 -22.86
CA ASP A 35 7.30 12.33 -23.15
C ASP A 35 8.49 12.41 -22.18
N LYS A 36 9.02 11.25 -21.80
CA LYS A 36 10.19 11.09 -20.92
C LYS A 36 10.01 11.64 -19.50
N CYS A 37 8.78 11.89 -19.05
CA CYS A 37 8.51 12.41 -17.70
C CYS A 37 9.07 11.52 -16.57
N HIS A 38 9.13 10.20 -16.81
CA HIS A 38 9.68 9.22 -15.87
C HIS A 38 11.04 8.64 -16.32
N HIS A 39 11.73 9.28 -17.27
CA HIS A 39 12.96 8.73 -17.87
C HIS A 39 14.07 8.45 -16.85
N ALA A 40 14.21 9.31 -15.84
CA ALA A 40 15.17 9.09 -14.75
C ALA A 40 14.90 7.77 -14.00
N ILE A 41 13.66 7.30 -13.97
CA ILE A 41 13.27 6.05 -13.31
C ILE A 41 13.28 4.89 -14.31
N THR A 42 12.88 5.11 -15.56
CA THR A 42 12.66 4.04 -16.56
C THR A 42 13.90 3.66 -17.36
N SER A 43 14.89 4.57 -17.52
CA SER A 43 16.02 4.36 -18.43
C SER A 43 16.86 3.14 -18.03
N LYS A 44 17.44 2.44 -19.00
CA LYS A 44 18.24 1.24 -18.72
C LYS A 44 19.48 1.56 -17.88
N GLU A 45 19.99 2.76 -18.06
CA GLU A 45 21.22 3.29 -17.46
C GLU A 45 20.99 3.67 -15.99
N THR A 46 19.80 4.16 -15.64
CA THR A 46 19.52 4.69 -14.29
C THR A 46 18.57 3.84 -13.46
N ARG A 47 17.74 2.98 -14.09
CA ARG A 47 16.67 2.24 -13.37
C ARG A 47 17.17 1.43 -12.19
N ALA A 48 18.37 0.84 -12.28
CA ALA A 48 18.89 -0.01 -11.22
C ALA A 48 19.18 0.79 -9.94
N ASP A 49 19.65 2.02 -10.08
CA ASP A 49 19.96 2.91 -8.96
C ASP A 49 18.76 3.75 -8.50
N ASN A 50 17.76 3.93 -9.37
CA ASN A 50 16.63 4.83 -9.11
C ASN A 50 15.33 4.11 -8.76
N GLN A 51 15.27 2.78 -8.88
CA GLN A 51 14.12 1.96 -8.48
C GLN A 51 14.46 1.10 -7.28
N LEU A 52 13.55 1.07 -6.30
CA LEU A 52 13.57 0.12 -5.20
C LEU A 52 12.40 -0.83 -5.36
N LEU A 53 12.66 -2.06 -5.79
CA LEU A 53 11.62 -3.08 -5.94
C LEU A 53 11.32 -3.73 -4.59
N LEU A 54 10.18 -3.36 -4.01
CA LEU A 54 9.73 -3.87 -2.72
C LEU A 54 9.17 -5.28 -2.85
N GLN A 55 9.65 -6.19 -1.99
CA GLN A 55 9.13 -7.54 -1.85
C GLN A 55 9.00 -7.86 -0.37
N HIS A 56 7.82 -8.29 0.06
CA HIS A 56 7.57 -8.60 1.46
C HIS A 56 8.54 -9.69 1.97
N GLY A 57 9.11 -9.47 3.16
CA GLY A 57 10.07 -10.36 3.80
C GLY A 57 11.48 -10.30 3.22
N LYS A 58 11.77 -9.41 2.26
CA LYS A 58 13.10 -9.27 1.65
C LYS A 58 13.80 -7.96 2.05
N PRO A 59 15.14 -7.95 2.09
CA PRO A 59 15.89 -6.73 2.34
C PRO A 59 15.66 -5.72 1.20
N MET A 60 15.53 -4.45 1.56
CA MET A 60 15.31 -3.34 0.63
C MET A 60 16.62 -2.91 -0.06
N LEU A 61 17.12 -3.78 -0.93
CA LEU A 61 18.34 -3.58 -1.72
C LEU A 61 18.02 -3.07 -3.13
N PHE A 62 18.94 -2.29 -3.68
CA PHE A 62 18.90 -1.76 -5.04
C PHE A 62 20.31 -1.43 -5.57
N GLY A 63 20.40 -0.91 -6.79
CA GLY A 63 21.65 -0.69 -7.52
C GLY A 63 21.98 -1.84 -8.48
N ALA A 64 22.82 -1.58 -9.48
CA ALA A 64 23.18 -2.57 -10.51
C ALA A 64 23.70 -3.91 -9.95
N ASN A 65 24.36 -3.85 -8.79
CA ASN A 65 24.93 -5.02 -8.10
C ASN A 65 24.24 -5.32 -6.75
N ASN A 66 23.06 -4.75 -6.46
CA ASN A 66 22.39 -4.82 -5.16
C ASN A 66 23.30 -4.41 -3.98
N ASN A 67 24.17 -3.43 -4.21
CA ASN A 67 25.15 -2.95 -3.22
C ASN A 67 24.65 -1.76 -2.40
N LYS A 68 23.47 -1.21 -2.70
CA LYS A 68 22.83 -0.15 -1.94
C LYS A 68 21.58 -0.68 -1.26
N GLY A 69 21.21 -0.11 -0.13
CA GLY A 69 19.97 -0.47 0.55
C GLY A 69 19.43 0.64 1.43
N ILE A 70 18.20 0.45 1.89
CA ILE A 70 17.54 1.39 2.79
C ILE A 70 17.80 1.00 4.24
N ILE A 71 18.28 1.95 5.04
CA ILE A 71 18.53 1.79 6.46
C ILE A 71 17.74 2.84 7.25
N LEU A 72 17.34 2.51 8.47
CA LEU A 72 16.73 3.47 9.39
C LEU A 72 17.82 4.08 10.28
N ARG A 73 18.03 5.39 10.20
CA ARG A 73 18.93 6.12 11.09
C ARG A 73 18.13 7.11 11.92
N GLY A 74 17.99 6.83 13.21
CA GLY A 74 17.09 7.62 14.07
C GLY A 74 15.64 7.46 13.61
N THR A 75 15.06 8.51 13.03
CA THR A 75 13.68 8.54 12.53
C THR A 75 13.58 8.71 11.01
N GLU A 76 14.70 8.63 10.29
CA GLU A 76 14.75 8.88 8.85
C GLU A 76 15.28 7.66 8.09
N LEU A 77 14.70 7.42 6.91
CA LEU A 77 15.22 6.45 5.95
C LEU A 77 16.35 7.09 5.15
N ILE A 78 17.51 6.44 5.13
CA ILE A 78 18.65 6.87 4.34
C ILE A 78 19.17 5.73 3.47
N VAL A 79 19.87 6.09 2.39
CA VAL A 79 20.56 5.13 1.53
C VAL A 79 21.91 4.77 2.16
N GLY A 80 22.11 3.49 2.44
CA GLY A 80 23.39 2.90 2.82
C GLY A 80 24.02 2.14 1.65
N THR A 81 25.35 2.12 1.58
CA THR A 81 26.10 1.28 0.63
C THR A 81 26.82 0.19 1.41
N LEU A 82 26.65 -1.07 1.00
CA LEU A 82 27.25 -2.23 1.65
C LEU A 82 28.78 -2.15 1.60
N GLY A 83 29.43 -2.40 2.73
CA GLY A 83 30.89 -2.34 2.88
C GLY A 83 31.43 -0.93 3.14
N GLU A 84 30.63 0.12 2.98
CA GLU A 84 31.02 1.48 3.34
C GLU A 84 30.59 1.82 4.78
N ARG A 85 31.46 2.51 5.53
CA ARG A 85 31.17 2.98 6.90
C ARG A 85 30.69 1.88 7.85
N GLY A 86 31.07 0.62 7.58
CA GLY A 86 30.66 -0.54 8.36
C GLY A 86 29.24 -1.05 8.11
N ILE A 87 28.55 -0.56 7.07
CA ILE A 87 27.19 -1.01 6.73
C ILE A 87 27.26 -2.43 6.17
N THR A 88 26.48 -3.33 6.76
CA THR A 88 26.33 -4.72 6.37
C THR A 88 24.89 -5.03 5.96
N GLU A 89 24.64 -6.21 5.41
CA GLU A 89 23.29 -6.64 5.05
C GLU A 89 22.31 -6.65 6.24
N LYS A 90 22.82 -6.79 7.47
CA LYS A 90 22.00 -6.79 8.69
C LYS A 90 21.44 -5.41 9.04
N ASP A 91 22.07 -4.36 8.54
CA ASP A 91 21.63 -2.98 8.77
C ASP A 91 20.52 -2.58 7.78
N ILE A 92 20.37 -3.34 6.69
CA ILE A 92 19.35 -3.11 5.67
C ILE A 92 17.99 -3.54 6.20
N LEU A 93 17.02 -2.64 6.09
CA LEU A 93 15.65 -2.92 6.51
C LEU A 93 15.03 -4.00 5.63
N ILE A 94 14.31 -4.90 6.27
CA ILE A 94 13.46 -5.89 5.61
C ILE A 94 12.11 -5.23 5.35
N HIS A 95 11.62 -5.29 4.11
CA HIS A 95 10.32 -4.75 3.76
C HIS A 95 9.21 -5.62 4.35
N ASP A 96 8.37 -5.02 5.19
CA ASP A 96 7.16 -5.66 5.69
C ASP A 96 5.92 -4.91 5.21
N ALA A 97 5.37 -5.36 4.08
CA ALA A 97 4.10 -4.86 3.55
C ALA A 97 2.92 -5.08 4.52
N HIS A 98 2.98 -6.05 5.44
CA HIS A 98 1.88 -6.43 6.32
C HIS A 98 2.01 -5.81 7.73
N ALA A 99 3.01 -4.96 7.96
CA ALA A 99 3.22 -4.32 9.25
C ALA A 99 1.96 -3.57 9.70
N GLU A 100 1.48 -3.83 10.92
CA GLU A 100 0.31 -3.14 11.47
C GLU A 100 0.53 -1.62 11.54
N SER A 101 1.73 -1.18 11.92
CA SER A 101 2.08 0.25 11.94
C SER A 101 2.21 0.82 10.53
N PRO A 102 1.61 1.99 10.23
CA PRO A 102 1.76 2.64 8.93
C PRO A 102 3.10 3.36 8.75
N ASN A 103 3.94 3.43 9.78
CA ASN A 103 5.13 4.29 9.81
C ASN A 103 6.11 3.99 8.68
N LEU A 104 6.45 2.71 8.47
CA LEU A 104 7.38 2.33 7.40
C LEU A 104 6.81 2.65 6.02
N ALA A 105 5.53 2.32 5.79
CA ALA A 105 4.84 2.63 4.54
C ALA A 105 4.81 4.13 4.26
N PHE A 106 4.55 4.95 5.28
CA PHE A 106 4.56 6.40 5.19
C PHE A 106 5.96 6.94 4.87
N MET A 107 7.01 6.46 5.55
CA MET A 107 8.38 6.88 5.25
C MET A 107 8.81 6.48 3.83
N LEU A 108 8.46 5.28 3.39
CA LEU A 108 8.73 4.82 2.03
C LEU A 108 8.06 5.72 1.00
N SER A 109 6.82 6.17 1.23
CA SER A 109 6.12 7.05 0.30
C SER A 109 6.76 8.44 0.14
N GLN A 110 7.68 8.83 1.04
CA GLN A 110 8.41 10.10 0.95
C GLN A 110 9.74 9.98 0.19
N LEU A 111 10.18 8.77 -0.17
CA LEU A 111 11.43 8.58 -0.90
C LEU A 111 11.31 9.11 -2.34
N ASN A 112 12.22 10.00 -2.70
CA ASN A 112 12.26 10.58 -4.04
C ASN A 112 13.68 10.77 -4.59
N LEU A 113 13.77 10.88 -5.92
CA LEU A 113 14.99 11.28 -6.60
C LEU A 113 15.28 12.78 -6.38
N PRO A 114 16.57 13.19 -6.33
CA PRO A 114 17.77 12.37 -6.52
C PRO A 114 18.31 11.72 -5.23
N HIS A 115 17.64 11.91 -4.08
CA HIS A 115 18.17 11.55 -2.77
C HIS A 115 18.01 10.06 -2.42
N ALA A 116 16.93 9.43 -2.89
CA ALA A 116 16.59 8.04 -2.64
C ALA A 116 15.89 7.42 -3.85
N PRO A 117 15.95 6.08 -4.03
CA PRO A 117 15.23 5.42 -5.11
C PRO A 117 13.72 5.51 -4.90
N VAL A 118 12.97 5.46 -6.00
CA VAL A 118 11.50 5.40 -5.97
C VAL A 118 11.06 3.99 -5.61
N PRO A 119 10.27 3.79 -4.53
CA PRO A 119 9.75 2.48 -4.18
C PRO A 119 8.67 2.03 -5.17
N LEU A 120 8.77 0.77 -5.61
CA LEU A 120 7.84 0.17 -6.56
C LEU A 120 7.44 -1.22 -6.06
N GLY A 121 6.15 -1.53 -6.15
CA GLY A 121 5.56 -2.77 -5.63
C GLY A 121 4.50 -2.48 -4.58
N ILE A 122 4.20 -3.46 -3.74
CA ILE A 122 3.21 -3.33 -2.68
C ILE A 122 3.89 -2.66 -1.47
N ILE A 123 3.60 -1.38 -1.26
CA ILE A 123 4.14 -0.61 -0.11
C ILE A 123 3.47 -1.05 1.19
N ARG A 124 2.16 -1.31 1.17
CA ARG A 124 1.38 -1.73 2.34
C ARG A 124 0.17 -2.56 1.92
N GLN A 125 -0.10 -3.62 2.67
CA GLN A 125 -1.26 -4.50 2.52
C GLN A 125 -1.61 -5.09 3.90
N ILE A 126 -2.68 -4.60 4.53
CA ILE A 126 -3.11 -5.06 5.86
C ILE A 126 -4.52 -5.61 5.84
N SER A 127 -4.89 -6.43 6.82
CA SER A 127 -6.28 -6.84 7.01
C SER A 127 -6.91 -5.99 8.10
N ALA A 128 -8.00 -5.29 7.77
CA ALA A 128 -8.79 -4.53 8.71
C ALA A 128 -10.28 -4.72 8.38
N PRO A 129 -11.20 -4.53 9.35
CA PRO A 129 -12.63 -4.58 9.08
C PRO A 129 -13.00 -3.59 7.98
N THR A 130 -13.78 -4.04 7.00
CA THR A 130 -14.31 -3.12 5.99
C THR A 130 -15.52 -2.36 6.53
N TYR A 131 -15.94 -1.34 5.78
CA TYR A 131 -17.16 -0.62 6.10
C TYR A 131 -18.38 -1.56 6.09
N GLU A 132 -18.48 -2.42 5.08
CA GLU A 132 -19.56 -3.40 4.93
C GLU A 132 -19.60 -4.38 6.11
N ASP A 133 -18.44 -4.87 6.54
CA ASP A 133 -18.33 -5.75 7.72
C ASP A 133 -18.88 -5.05 8.96
N SER A 134 -18.43 -3.82 9.19
CA SER A 134 -18.83 -3.02 10.36
C SER A 134 -20.35 -2.74 10.37
N VAL A 135 -20.94 -2.47 9.20
CA VAL A 135 -22.39 -2.27 9.06
C VAL A 135 -23.15 -3.56 9.32
N CYS A 136 -22.70 -4.69 8.75
CA CYS A 136 -23.33 -5.99 8.96
C CYS A 136 -23.28 -6.40 10.44
N GLU A 137 -22.13 -6.23 11.09
CA GLU A 137 -21.94 -6.49 12.53
C GLU A 137 -22.85 -5.60 13.39
N GLN A 138 -22.96 -4.31 13.05
CA GLN A 138 -23.85 -3.39 13.75
C GLN A 138 -25.33 -3.84 13.63
N ILE A 139 -25.78 -4.23 12.44
CA ILE A 139 -27.15 -4.72 12.22
C ILE A 139 -27.40 -5.99 13.03
N ALA A 140 -26.46 -6.95 13.00
CA ALA A 140 -26.56 -8.20 13.74
C ALA A 140 -26.65 -7.96 15.25
N ARG A 141 -25.81 -7.07 15.79
CA ARG A 141 -25.82 -6.68 17.21
C ARG A 141 -27.17 -6.06 17.62
N VAL A 142 -27.71 -5.16 16.80
CA VAL A 142 -29.03 -4.55 17.09
C VAL A 142 -30.13 -5.60 17.07
N LYS A 143 -30.16 -6.49 16.06
CA LYS A 143 -31.14 -7.58 15.98
C LYS A 143 -31.07 -8.54 17.17
N ALA A 144 -29.87 -8.85 17.65
CA ALA A 144 -29.69 -9.70 18.83
C ALA A 144 -30.24 -9.04 20.11
N SER A 145 -30.09 -7.72 20.25
CA SER A 145 -30.54 -6.97 21.44
C SER A 145 -32.02 -6.58 21.42
N LYS A 146 -32.57 -6.21 20.26
CA LYS A 146 -33.94 -5.67 20.12
C LYS A 146 -34.91 -6.61 19.43
N GLY A 147 -34.42 -7.76 18.96
CA GLY A 147 -35.17 -8.67 18.09
C GLY A 147 -35.11 -8.25 16.62
N VAL A 148 -35.57 -9.15 15.76
CA VAL A 148 -35.80 -8.82 14.34
C VAL A 148 -36.97 -7.83 14.29
N GLY A 149 -36.71 -6.62 13.80
CA GLY A 149 -37.74 -5.59 13.67
C GLY A 149 -38.93 -6.09 12.85
N ASP A 150 -40.12 -5.70 13.28
CA ASP A 150 -41.40 -6.04 12.65
C ASP A 150 -42.05 -4.74 12.24
N PHE A 151 -42.27 -4.59 10.93
CA PHE A 151 -42.76 -3.35 10.35
C PHE A 151 -44.20 -3.06 10.76
N ASP A 152 -45.06 -4.08 10.85
CA ASP A 152 -46.45 -3.92 11.25
C ASP A 152 -46.51 -3.48 12.72
N LYS A 153 -45.71 -4.13 13.59
CA LYS A 153 -45.60 -3.69 15.00
C LYS A 153 -45.10 -2.25 15.12
N LEU A 154 -44.17 -1.83 14.26
CA LEU A 154 -43.66 -0.46 14.26
C LEU A 154 -44.76 0.53 13.87
N LEU A 155 -45.50 0.26 12.80
CA LEU A 155 -46.61 1.12 12.34
C LEU A 155 -47.70 1.25 13.40
N HIS A 156 -48.00 0.17 14.13
CA HIS A 156 -48.99 0.14 15.20
C HIS A 156 -48.44 0.49 16.59
N SER A 157 -47.18 0.91 16.71
CA SER A 157 -46.57 1.25 18.01
C SER A 157 -46.91 2.66 18.51
N GLY A 158 -47.46 3.52 17.65
CA GLY A 158 -47.95 4.86 17.98
C GLY A 158 -49.48 4.93 18.08
N ASP A 159 -50.02 6.14 18.22
CA ASP A 159 -51.47 6.35 18.26
C ASP A 159 -52.09 6.11 16.87
N THR A 160 -52.70 4.95 16.68
CA THR A 160 -53.47 4.61 15.47
C THR A 160 -54.96 4.53 15.79
N TRP A 161 -55.83 4.98 14.89
CA TRP A 161 -57.28 4.81 14.99
C TRP A 161 -57.83 4.09 13.76
N GLU A 162 -58.87 3.29 13.96
CA GLU A 162 -59.64 2.70 12.86
C GLU A 162 -60.76 3.65 12.45
N VAL A 163 -60.93 3.86 11.13
CA VAL A 163 -62.05 4.64 10.58
C VAL A 163 -63.16 3.68 10.21
N GLY A 164 -64.33 3.83 10.85
CA GLY A 164 -65.56 3.07 10.60
C GLY A 164 -66.79 3.95 10.65
#